data_AF-A0A317EHV3-F1
#
_entry.id   AF-A0A317EHV3-F1
#
_cell.length_a   1.000
_cell.length_b   1.000
_cell.length_c   1.000
_cell.angle_alpha   90.00
_cell.angle_beta   90.00
_cell.angle_gamma   90.00
#
_symmetry.space_group_name_H-M   'P 1'
#
loop_
_entity.id
_entity.type
_entity.pdbx_description
1 polymer ?
#
loop_
_entity_poly.entity_id
_entity_poly.type
_entity_poly.pdbx_seq_one_letter_code
_entity_poly.pdbx_strand_id
1 'polypeptide(L)'
;MAGSVNKVILVGNLGRDPESRNLQDGNPVVNLSIATSETWKDKMSGERKERTEWHRVVIFNENLARIAQQYLRKGSKVYIEGSLQTRKWTDQQGQERYSTEIVLQRFRGELTILDGRGEGGGGGDDFGGGGGGDFGGYGGGGGGRSGGGGFGGGGRSGGGGGGGGGRNPGPDLDDEIPF
;
A
#
# COMPACT_ATOMS: atom_id res chain seq x y z
N MET A 1 36.67 -10.98 13.43
CA MET A 1 35.23 -11.00 13.77
C MET A 1 34.72 -9.57 13.84
N ALA A 2 33.45 -9.24 13.56
CA ALA A 2 32.28 -10.11 13.36
C ALA A 2 31.41 -9.65 12.19
N GLY A 3 30.70 -10.59 11.56
CA GLY A 3 29.66 -10.32 10.56
C GLY A 3 28.27 -10.51 11.14
N SER A 4 27.83 -9.59 12.01
CA SER A 4 26.43 -9.52 12.44
C SER A 4 25.61 -8.64 11.50
N VAL A 5 24.33 -8.95 11.36
CA VAL A 5 23.39 -8.18 10.53
C VAL A 5 22.31 -7.58 11.42
N ASN A 6 22.16 -6.26 11.35
CA ASN A 6 21.03 -5.52 11.92
C ASN A 6 20.40 -4.71 10.79
N LYS A 7 19.32 -5.24 10.22
CA LYS A 7 18.54 -4.62 9.15
C LYS A 7 17.07 -4.72 9.52
N VAL A 8 16.35 -3.61 9.41
CA VAL A 8 14.90 -3.53 9.50
C VAL A 8 14.38 -3.09 8.15
N ILE A 9 13.38 -3.78 7.63
CA ILE A 9 12.63 -3.40 6.44
C ILE A 9 11.18 -3.18 6.87
N LEU A 10 10.60 -2.03 6.52
CA LEU A 10 9.19 -1.74 6.71
C LEU A 10 8.56 -1.27 5.39
N VAL A 11 7.33 -1.69 5.16
CA VAL A 11 6.40 -1.04 4.23
C VAL A 11 5.18 -0.64 5.03
N GLY A 12 4.86 0.66 5.07
CA GLY A 12 3.79 1.18 5.92
C GLY A 12 3.39 2.60 5.56
N ASN A 13 2.50 3.18 6.35
CA ASN A 13 1.95 4.52 6.13
C ASN A 13 2.28 5.46 7.30
N LEU A 14 2.58 6.73 7.01
CA LEU A 14 2.84 7.74 8.02
C LEU A 14 1.56 8.08 8.82
N GLY A 15 1.59 7.96 10.14
CA GLY A 15 0.45 8.32 11.00
C GLY A 15 0.28 9.82 11.24
N ARG A 16 1.35 10.59 11.03
CA ARG A 16 1.42 12.06 11.14
C ARG A 16 2.48 12.60 10.20
N ASP A 17 2.48 13.91 10.00
CA ASP A 17 3.49 14.58 9.17
C ASP A 17 4.92 14.41 9.74
N PRO A 18 5.96 14.46 8.90
CA PRO A 18 7.36 14.36 9.35
C PRO A 18 7.75 15.45 10.35
N GLU A 19 8.29 15.05 11.49
CA GLU A 19 8.80 15.98 12.50
C GLU A 19 10.29 16.27 12.23
N SER A 20 10.59 17.45 11.68
CA SER A 20 11.95 17.90 11.40
C SER A 20 12.56 18.69 12.55
N ARG A 21 13.84 18.45 12.85
CA ARG A 21 14.65 19.23 13.80
C ARG A 21 16.07 19.38 13.25
N ASN A 22 16.60 20.60 13.27
CA ASN A 22 18.00 20.86 12.93
C ASN A 22 18.89 20.59 14.15
N LEU A 23 19.99 19.87 13.94
CA LEU A 23 21.06 19.70 14.92
C LEU A 23 21.95 20.95 14.98
N GLN A 24 22.81 21.03 16.01
CA GLN A 24 23.76 22.14 16.21
C GLN A 24 24.80 22.26 15.08
N ASP A 25 25.07 21.17 14.36
CA ASP A 25 25.93 21.13 13.18
C ASP A 25 25.20 21.52 11.87
N GLY A 26 23.95 21.98 11.97
CA GLY A 26 23.11 22.39 10.83
C GLY A 26 22.44 21.22 10.10
N ASN A 27 22.73 19.97 10.46
CA ASN A 27 22.17 18.81 9.77
C ASN A 27 20.71 18.54 10.19
N PRO A 28 19.79 18.33 9.23
CA PRO A 28 18.41 18.00 9.54
C PRO A 28 18.29 16.55 10.04
N VAL A 29 17.52 16.36 11.11
CA VAL A 29 17.06 15.06 11.59
C VAL A 29 15.55 15.00 11.48
N VAL A 30 15.04 13.92 10.91
CA VAL A 30 13.59 13.72 10.73
C VAL A 30 13.12 12.53 11.54
N ASN A 31 12.05 12.74 12.29
CA ASN A 31 11.32 11.72 13.02
C ASN A 31 10.02 11.37 12.27
N LEU A 32 9.82 10.08 11.98
CA LEU A 32 8.59 9.55 11.40
C LEU A 32 7.89 8.60 12.37
N SER A 33 6.58 8.50 12.27
CA SER A 33 5.75 7.48 12.93
C SER A 33 5.04 6.67 11.86
N ILE A 34 5.41 5.40 11.70
CA ILE A 34 4.92 4.53 10.62
C ILE A 34 4.04 3.43 11.21
N ALA A 35 2.82 3.31 10.69
CA ALA A 35 1.92 2.21 10.97
C ALA A 35 2.16 1.04 10.01
N THR A 36 2.17 -0.18 10.55
CA THR A 36 1.99 -1.43 9.80
C THR A 36 0.87 -2.22 10.47
N SER A 37 -0.09 -2.76 9.71
CA SER A 37 -1.17 -3.58 10.27
C SER A 37 -1.15 -5.02 9.75
N GLU A 38 -1.44 -5.94 10.66
CA GLU A 38 -1.62 -7.36 10.38
C GLU A 38 -3.09 -7.74 10.66
N THR A 39 -3.69 -8.53 9.77
CA THR A 39 -5.04 -9.08 9.92
C THR A 39 -4.95 -10.60 9.98
N TRP A 40 -5.59 -11.22 10.97
CA TRP A 40 -5.71 -12.68 11.07
C TRP A 40 -7.12 -13.10 11.52
N LYS A 41 -7.43 -14.38 11.37
CA LYS A 41 -8.66 -14.99 11.92
C LYS A 41 -8.32 -15.63 13.26
N ASP A 42 -9.07 -15.29 14.31
CA ASP A 42 -8.92 -15.91 15.62
C ASP A 42 -9.34 -17.39 15.56
N LYS A 43 -8.53 -18.28 16.15
CA LYS A 43 -8.78 -19.72 16.10
C LYS A 43 -9.88 -20.19 17.06
N MET A 44 -10.21 -19.40 18.10
CA MET A 44 -11.22 -19.74 19.11
C MET A 44 -12.57 -19.11 18.80
N SER A 45 -12.61 -17.80 18.49
CA SER A 45 -13.88 -17.12 18.17
C SER A 45 -14.26 -17.17 16.69
N GLY A 46 -13.29 -17.44 15.80
CA GLY A 46 -13.51 -17.39 14.36
C GLY A 46 -13.62 -15.98 13.78
N GLU A 47 -13.46 -14.95 14.61
CA GLU A 47 -13.57 -13.54 14.20
C GLU A 47 -12.31 -13.06 13.48
N ARG A 48 -12.46 -12.04 12.62
CA ARG A 48 -11.33 -11.33 12.01
C ARG A 48 -10.80 -10.29 13.00
N LYS A 49 -9.53 -10.40 13.38
CA LYS A 49 -8.80 -9.46 14.23
C LYS A 49 -7.78 -8.67 13.41
N GLU A 50 -7.48 -7.47 13.86
CA GLU A 50 -6.45 -6.59 13.29
C GLU A 50 -5.56 -6.05 14.41
N ARG A 51 -4.26 -5.91 14.14
CA ARG A 51 -3.27 -5.31 15.04
C ARG A 51 -2.42 -4.34 14.24
N THR A 52 -2.34 -3.10 14.71
CA THR A 52 -1.48 -2.06 14.14
C THR A 52 -0.30 -1.83 15.06
N GLU A 53 0.91 -1.95 14.52
CA GLU A 53 2.16 -1.63 15.20
C GLU A 53 2.71 -0.28 14.75
N TRP A 54 3.22 0.48 15.72
CA TRP A 54 3.68 1.87 15.54
C TRP A 54 5.20 1.98 15.65
N HIS A 55 5.83 2.25 14.53
CA HIS A 55 7.27 2.27 14.38
C HIS A 55 7.81 3.69 14.41
N ARG A 56 8.64 4.03 15.39
CA ARG A 56 9.41 5.28 15.38
C ARG A 56 10.65 5.11 14.50
N VAL A 57 10.72 5.90 13.44
CA VAL A 57 11.90 5.99 12.56
C VAL A 57 12.62 7.32 12.80
N VAL A 58 13.95 7.29 12.79
CA VAL A 58 14.83 8.47 12.94
C VAL A 58 15.82 8.50 11.79
N ILE A 59 15.80 9.57 11.01
CA ILE A 59 16.63 9.75 9.82
C ILE A 59 17.70 10.79 10.13
N PHE A 60 18.96 10.33 10.22
CA PHE A 60 20.16 11.18 10.28
C PHE A 60 20.86 11.30 8.91
N ASN A 61 20.44 10.51 7.92
CA ASN A 61 20.90 10.63 6.55
C ASN A 61 20.30 11.89 5.91
N GLU A 62 21.13 12.93 5.73
CA GLU A 62 20.69 14.25 5.27
C GLU A 62 19.87 14.23 3.96
N ASN A 63 20.24 13.38 3.00
CA ASN A 63 19.55 13.29 1.72
C ASN A 63 18.14 12.71 1.89
N LEU A 64 18.02 11.64 2.68
CA LEU A 64 16.73 11.03 3.00
C LEU A 64 15.89 11.95 3.90
N ALA A 65 16.52 12.74 4.77
CA ALA A 65 15.86 13.74 5.61
C ALA A 65 15.27 14.89 4.77
N ARG A 66 15.99 15.39 3.76
CA ARG A 66 15.48 16.39 2.80
C ARG A 66 14.31 15.83 1.99
N ILE A 67 14.43 14.62 1.46
CA ILE A 67 13.34 13.92 0.73
C ILE A 67 12.11 13.76 1.63
N ALA A 68 12.30 13.30 2.88
CA ALA A 68 11.21 13.13 3.83
C ALA A 68 10.47 14.44 4.11
N GLN A 69 11.18 15.55 4.32
CA GLN A 69 10.57 16.87 4.56
C GLN A 69 9.83 17.43 3.34
N GLN A 70 10.35 17.21 2.13
CA GLN A 70 9.80 17.79 0.91
C GLN A 70 8.59 17.03 0.36
N TYR A 71 8.52 15.72 0.57
CA TYR A 71 7.57 14.86 -0.15
C TYR A 71 6.69 13.98 0.75
N LEU A 72 7.04 13.77 2.02
CA LEU A 72 6.21 12.97 2.93
C LEU A 72 5.24 13.84 3.72
N ARG A 73 4.03 13.32 3.88
CA ARG A 73 2.94 13.90 4.67
C ARG A 73 2.21 12.77 5.41
N LYS A 74 1.32 13.10 6.32
CA LYS A 74 0.42 12.13 6.94
C LYS A 74 -0.28 11.30 5.85
N GLY A 75 -0.33 9.99 6.04
CA GLY A 75 -0.89 9.04 5.09
C GLY A 75 0.09 8.54 4.02
N SER A 76 1.24 9.19 3.77
CA SER A 76 2.20 8.72 2.76
C SER A 76 2.64 7.27 2.99
N LYS A 77 2.59 6.45 1.95
CA LYS A 77 3.10 5.08 1.93
C LYS A 77 4.59 5.10 1.58
N VAL A 78 5.38 4.39 2.40
CA VAL A 78 6.84 4.35 2.27
C VAL A 78 7.38 2.95 2.46
N TYR A 79 8.44 2.64 1.72
CA TYR A 79 9.42 1.62 2.08
C TYR A 79 10.55 2.28 2.86
N ILE A 80 10.99 1.64 3.95
CA ILE A 80 12.09 2.08 4.79
C ILE A 80 13.02 0.90 5.05
N GLU A 81 14.32 1.11 4.82
CA GLU A 81 15.38 0.24 5.35
C GLU A 81 16.22 0.98 6.39
N GLY A 82 16.42 0.39 7.57
CA GLY A 82 17.23 0.95 8.65
C GLY A 82 17.82 -0.11 9.58
N SER A 83 18.20 0.31 10.78
CA SER A 83 18.74 -0.56 11.85
C SER A 83 18.03 -0.31 13.17
N LEU A 84 17.79 -1.34 13.99
CA LEU A 84 17.28 -1.13 15.35
C LEU A 84 18.36 -0.53 16.24
N GLN A 85 18.02 0.51 16.99
CA GLN A 85 18.85 1.06 18.06
C GLN A 85 17.98 1.32 19.29
N THR A 86 18.41 0.80 20.44
CA THR A 86 17.74 1.05 21.72
C THR A 86 18.59 2.01 22.54
N ARG A 87 18.06 3.21 22.80
CA ARG A 87 18.72 4.20 23.67
C ARG A 87 18.08 4.22 25.06
N LYS A 88 18.93 4.39 26.07
CA LYS A 88 18.56 4.63 27.46
C LYS A 88 18.48 6.14 27.70
N TRP A 89 17.48 6.59 28.44
CA TRP A 89 17.34 7.98 28.88
C TRP A 89 16.65 8.02 30.25
N THR A 90 16.95 9.05 31.04
CA THR A 90 16.33 9.26 32.36
C THR A 90 15.17 10.24 32.21
N ASP A 91 14.02 9.92 32.79
CA ASP A 91 12.87 10.83 32.80
C ASP A 91 12.95 11.89 33.91
N GLN A 92 11.95 12.77 33.96
CA GLN A 92 11.89 13.85 34.96
C GLN A 92 11.74 13.35 36.40
N GLN A 93 11.38 12.08 36.60
CA GLN A 93 11.22 11.45 37.91
C GLN A 93 12.49 10.67 38.33
N GLY A 94 13.55 10.74 37.52
CA GLY A 94 14.79 10.00 37.76
C GLY A 94 14.75 8.53 37.35
N GLN A 95 13.67 8.06 36.70
CA GLN A 95 13.56 6.66 36.29
C GLN A 95 14.26 6.40 34.96
N GLU A 96 14.88 5.23 34.85
CA GLU A 96 15.52 4.79 33.61
C GLU A 96 14.48 4.28 32.62
N ARG A 97 14.45 4.88 31.42
CA ARG A 97 13.55 4.52 30.33
C ARG A 97 14.37 4.07 29.11
N TYR A 98 13.82 3.11 28.38
CA TYR A 98 14.39 2.62 27.13
C TYR A 98 13.49 3.03 25.96
N SER A 99 14.09 3.31 24.82
CA SER A 99 13.36 3.60 23.58
C SER A 99 14.07 2.96 22.40
N THR A 100 13.38 2.01 21.77
CA THR A 100 13.83 1.34 20.54
C THR A 100 13.33 2.15 19.35
N GLU A 101 14.25 2.52 18.46
CA GLU A 101 14.03 3.40 17.33
C GLU A 101 14.69 2.77 16.09
N ILE A 102 14.06 2.90 14.92
CA ILE A 102 14.65 2.45 13.64
C ILE A 102 15.47 3.61 13.08
N VAL A 103 16.77 3.41 12.97
CA VAL A 103 17.72 4.49 12.67
C VAL A 103 18.32 4.32 11.28
N LEU A 104 18.17 5.38 10.46
CA LEU A 104 18.84 5.56 9.19
C LEU A 104 20.03 6.50 9.42
N GLN A 105 21.19 5.91 9.68
CA GLN A 105 22.43 6.64 9.97
C GLN A 105 22.94 7.40 8.75
N ARG A 106 23.87 8.36 8.97
CA ARG A 106 24.57 9.06 7.88
C ARG A 106 25.15 8.05 6.87
N PHE A 107 24.90 8.30 5.59
CA PHE A 107 25.32 7.44 4.46
C PHE A 107 24.77 6.00 4.48
N ARG A 108 23.73 5.71 5.26
CA ARG A 108 23.09 4.39 5.37
C ARG A 108 21.55 4.49 5.34
N GLY A 109 20.92 3.33 5.17
CA GLY A 109 19.47 3.18 5.09
C GLY A 109 18.91 3.57 3.72
N GLU A 110 17.64 3.23 3.53
CA GLU A 110 16.89 3.51 2.29
C GLU A 110 15.52 4.08 2.65
N LEU A 111 15.03 5.01 1.84
CA LEU A 111 13.66 5.52 1.90
C LEU A 111 13.15 5.64 0.47
N THR A 112 12.08 4.90 0.17
CA THR A 112 11.42 4.93 -1.13
C THR A 112 9.95 5.26 -0.94
N ILE A 113 9.48 6.31 -1.62
CA ILE A 113 8.09 6.75 -1.56
C ILE A 113 7.28 5.85 -2.49
N LEU A 114 6.22 5.23 -1.95
CA LEU A 114 5.38 4.26 -2.66
C LEU A 114 3.99 4.83 -3.02
N ASP A 115 3.75 6.10 -2.70
CA ASP A 115 2.57 6.82 -3.20
C ASP A 115 2.60 6.88 -4.73
N GLY A 116 1.49 6.51 -5.37
CA GLY A 116 1.34 6.68 -6.81
C GLY A 116 1.43 8.15 -7.20
N ARG A 117 2.14 8.44 -8.30
CA ARG A 117 2.20 9.77 -8.94
C ARG A 117 0.86 10.10 -9.61
N GLY A 118 -0.20 10.28 -8.81
CA GLY A 118 -1.59 10.29 -9.31
C GLY A 118 -2.65 11.02 -8.49
N GLU A 119 -2.53 11.16 -7.15
CA GLU A 119 -3.53 11.90 -6.34
C GLU A 119 -3.21 13.41 -6.22
N GLY A 120 -2.76 14.00 -7.33
CA GLY A 120 -2.84 15.43 -7.61
C GLY A 120 -4.08 15.80 -8.43
N GLY A 121 -4.99 14.84 -8.65
CA GLY A 121 -6.25 15.01 -9.36
C GLY A 121 -7.36 15.52 -8.45
N GLY A 122 -7.28 16.79 -8.04
CA GLY A 122 -8.45 17.49 -7.51
C GLY A 122 -9.49 17.65 -8.61
N GLY A 123 -10.41 16.69 -8.71
CA GLY A 123 -11.54 16.76 -9.63
C GLY A 123 -12.36 18.00 -9.32
N GLY A 124 -12.62 18.83 -10.34
CA GLY A 124 -13.67 19.84 -10.22
C GLY A 124 -15.01 19.13 -10.20
N ASP A 125 -15.74 19.24 -9.09
CA ASP A 125 -17.05 18.60 -8.91
C ASP A 125 -18.09 19.22 -9.86
N ASP A 126 -18.30 18.57 -11.01
CA ASP A 126 -19.29 18.94 -12.03
C ASP A 126 -20.71 18.51 -11.58
N PHE A 127 -21.27 19.21 -10.59
CA PHE A 127 -22.67 19.03 -10.16
C PHE A 127 -23.29 20.36 -9.70
N GLY A 128 -24.01 21.04 -10.61
CA GLY A 128 -24.55 22.38 -10.34
C GLY A 128 -25.74 22.83 -11.21
N GLY A 129 -26.90 22.16 -11.08
CA GLY A 129 -28.21 22.77 -11.36
C GLY A 129 -28.73 22.66 -12.80
N GLY A 130 -29.82 21.90 -12.98
CA GLY A 130 -30.55 21.84 -14.24
C GLY A 130 -31.48 23.03 -14.47
N GLY A 131 -31.72 23.36 -15.74
CA GLY A 131 -32.74 24.29 -16.20
C GLY A 131 -33.35 23.78 -17.50
N GLY A 132 -34.62 23.37 -17.47
CA GLY A 132 -35.32 22.84 -18.64
C GLY A 132 -35.67 23.93 -19.67
N GLY A 133 -35.80 23.54 -20.93
CA GLY A 133 -36.13 24.44 -22.03
C GLY A 133 -36.73 23.69 -23.23
N ASP A 134 -38.01 23.36 -23.13
CA ASP A 134 -38.84 22.96 -24.27
C ASP A 134 -38.90 24.07 -25.33
N PHE A 135 -38.37 23.83 -26.54
CA PHE A 135 -38.78 24.54 -27.75
C PHE A 135 -38.72 23.59 -28.96
N GLY A 136 -39.79 23.56 -29.76
CA GLY A 136 -40.02 22.53 -30.78
C GLY A 136 -40.15 23.04 -32.22
N GLY A 137 -40.70 22.17 -33.08
CA GLY A 137 -40.68 22.31 -34.55
C GLY A 137 -39.34 21.85 -35.13
N TYR A 138 -39.22 21.33 -36.35
CA TYR A 138 -40.07 21.23 -37.55
C TYR A 138 -39.36 20.15 -38.41
N GLY A 139 -39.98 19.18 -39.11
CA GLY A 139 -41.08 19.24 -40.05
C GLY A 139 -40.68 18.42 -41.30
N GLY A 140 -41.63 17.71 -41.93
CA GLY A 140 -41.40 16.88 -43.13
C GLY A 140 -40.76 15.50 -42.84
N GLY A 141 -41.14 14.40 -43.51
CA GLY A 141 -42.09 14.23 -44.62
C GLY A 141 -41.49 13.37 -45.73
N GLY A 142 -42.24 12.38 -46.24
CA GLY A 142 -41.84 11.55 -47.38
C GLY A 142 -41.55 10.10 -47.03
N GLY A 143 -42.32 9.16 -47.62
CA GLY A 143 -42.12 7.72 -47.44
C GLY A 143 -41.30 7.09 -48.57
N GLY A 144 -41.09 5.77 -48.48
CA GLY A 144 -40.41 4.97 -49.50
C GLY A 144 -40.58 3.48 -49.20
N ARG A 145 -40.65 2.64 -50.23
CA ARG A 145 -40.97 1.20 -50.11
C ARG A 145 -39.84 0.31 -50.65
N SER A 146 -39.83 -0.93 -50.16
CA SER A 146 -39.49 -2.16 -50.92
C SER A 146 -38.03 -2.58 -51.14
N GLY A 147 -37.82 -3.91 -51.11
CA GLY A 147 -36.64 -4.64 -51.58
C GLY A 147 -35.50 -4.80 -50.55
N GLY A 148 -34.87 -5.96 -50.36
CA GLY A 148 -35.15 -7.30 -50.91
C GLY A 148 -33.93 -8.24 -50.79
N GLY A 149 -34.15 -9.50 -50.41
CA GLY A 149 -33.13 -10.59 -50.40
C GLY A 149 -32.13 -10.57 -49.22
N GLY A 150 -31.69 -11.71 -48.63
CA GLY A 150 -32.17 -13.09 -48.77
C GLY A 150 -31.10 -14.15 -49.08
N PHE A 151 -30.19 -14.44 -48.16
CA PHE A 151 -29.32 -15.65 -48.14
C PHE A 151 -28.97 -15.97 -46.66
N GLY A 152 -28.75 -17.21 -46.20
CA GLY A 152 -28.85 -18.52 -46.86
C GLY A 152 -27.76 -19.50 -46.39
N GLY A 153 -28.12 -20.51 -45.58
CA GLY A 153 -27.23 -21.61 -45.13
C GLY A 153 -26.45 -21.32 -43.83
N GLY A 154 -26.11 -22.31 -43.00
CA GLY A 154 -26.37 -23.76 -43.06
C GLY A 154 -25.32 -24.51 -42.22
N GLY A 155 -25.70 -25.11 -41.10
CA GLY A 155 -24.73 -25.71 -40.16
C GLY A 155 -24.39 -27.17 -40.43
N ARG A 156 -23.42 -27.73 -39.66
CA ARG A 156 -23.32 -29.17 -39.30
C ARG A 156 -22.13 -29.52 -38.36
N SER A 157 -22.44 -30.38 -37.36
CA SER A 157 -21.70 -31.61 -36.98
C SER A 157 -20.46 -31.60 -36.06
N GLY A 158 -20.51 -32.48 -35.03
CA GLY A 158 -19.39 -33.05 -34.23
C GLY A 158 -19.16 -32.38 -32.86
N GLY A 159 -19.22 -33.03 -31.68
CA GLY A 159 -19.34 -34.46 -31.30
C GLY A 159 -17.96 -35.15 -31.19
N GLY A 160 -17.54 -35.78 -30.08
CA GLY A 160 -18.10 -35.95 -28.73
C GLY A 160 -17.24 -36.92 -27.84
N GLY A 161 -17.53 -37.04 -26.53
CA GLY A 161 -16.84 -37.95 -25.56
C GLY A 161 -15.48 -37.44 -25.03
N GLY A 162 -14.93 -37.80 -23.85
CA GLY A 162 -15.33 -38.71 -22.74
C GLY A 162 -14.08 -39.40 -22.14
N GLY A 163 -13.93 -39.74 -20.85
CA GLY A 163 -14.75 -39.52 -19.64
C GLY A 163 -14.18 -40.30 -18.41
N GLY A 164 -14.45 -39.85 -17.17
CA GLY A 164 -13.94 -40.45 -15.91
C GLY A 164 -12.72 -39.72 -15.29
N GLY A 165 -12.45 -39.71 -13.99
CA GLY A 165 -13.15 -40.33 -12.85
C GLY A 165 -12.21 -41.15 -11.96
N GLY A 166 -11.78 -40.63 -10.81
CA GLY A 166 -10.97 -41.38 -9.84
C GLY A 166 -10.22 -40.50 -8.83
N ARG A 167 -10.39 -40.78 -7.53
CA ARG A 167 -9.65 -40.14 -6.42
C ARG A 167 -8.55 -41.08 -5.93
N ASN A 168 -7.38 -40.55 -5.57
CA ASN A 168 -6.63 -41.07 -4.42
C ASN A 168 -5.67 -40.00 -3.86
N PRO A 169 -5.82 -39.56 -2.59
CA PRO A 169 -4.79 -38.77 -1.90
C PRO A 169 -3.75 -39.71 -1.29
N GLY A 170 -2.46 -39.48 -1.58
CA GLY A 170 -1.35 -40.16 -0.90
C GLY A 170 -0.98 -39.44 0.42
N PRO A 171 -0.47 -40.14 1.44
CA PRO A 171 -0.25 -39.55 2.76
C PRO A 171 1.07 -38.79 2.91
N ASP A 172 1.07 -37.91 3.91
CA ASP A 172 2.19 -37.61 4.82
C ASP A 172 3.50 -37.07 4.20
N LEU A 173 3.61 -35.74 4.19
CA LEU A 173 4.88 -34.98 4.07
C LEU A 173 5.28 -34.33 5.41
N ASP A 174 4.77 -34.87 6.53
CA ASP A 174 5.27 -34.61 7.88
C ASP A 174 6.29 -35.71 8.21
N ASP A 175 7.57 -35.53 7.86
CA ASP A 175 8.69 -36.22 8.52
C ASP A 175 10.04 -35.52 8.26
N GLU A 176 10.87 -35.50 9.30
CA GLU A 176 12.30 -35.12 9.33
C GLU A 176 12.72 -33.68 8.92
N ILE A 177 12.64 -32.75 9.88
CA ILE A 177 13.65 -31.67 10.02
C ILE A 177 14.61 -32.11 11.14
N PRO A 178 15.87 -32.50 10.86
CA PRO A 178 16.83 -32.86 11.91
C PRO A 178 17.34 -31.62 12.66
N PHE A 179 17.69 -31.85 13.94
CA PHE A 179 18.00 -30.87 14.99
C PHE A 179 19.28 -30.03 14.75
#